data_AF-A0A839YCB7-F1
#
_entry.id   AF-A0A839YCB7-F1
#
_cell.length_a   1.000
_cell.length_b   1.000
_cell.length_c   1.000
_cell.angle_alpha   90.00
_cell.angle_beta   90.00
_cell.angle_gamma   90.00
#
_symmetry.space_group_name_H-M   'P 1'
#
loop_
_entity.id
_entity.type
_entity.pdbx_description
1 polymer ?
#
loop_
_entity_poly.entity_id
_entity_poly.type
_entity_poly.pdbx_seq_one_letter_code
_entity_poly.pdbx_strand_id
1 'polypeptide(L)'
;MPHASHVVECAGPDCPHAFDIIPLQPRNGALDARCPVCHGHGQWNVEIDLVSFRCKRAVCPRCLGAGWVETGSDPVGHPDIVMNAGGYPEWVVAYAPADAAEASGPSPSPLAAG
;
A
#
# COMPACT_ATOMS: atom_id res chain seq x y z
N MET A 1 18.25 31.16 -9.41
CA MET A 1 18.48 30.89 -7.97
C MET A 1 17.95 29.50 -7.68
N PRO A 2 18.64 28.66 -6.89
CA PRO A 2 18.01 27.43 -6.40
C PRO A 2 16.82 27.82 -5.52
N HIS A 3 15.67 27.19 -5.74
CA HIS A 3 14.52 27.39 -4.87
C HIS A 3 14.85 26.84 -3.49
N ALA A 4 14.37 27.50 -2.43
CA ALA A 4 14.41 26.92 -1.09
C ALA A 4 13.66 25.57 -1.12
N SER A 5 14.16 24.57 -0.39
CA SER A 5 13.56 23.24 -0.29
C SER A 5 13.47 22.81 1.17
N HIS A 6 12.42 22.05 1.49
CA HIS A 6 12.25 21.40 2.77
C HIS A 6 11.60 20.04 2.54
N VAL A 7 12.41 19.05 2.21
CA VAL A 7 11.95 17.69 1.89
C VAL A 7 11.76 16.89 3.17
N VAL A 8 10.58 16.31 3.33
CA VAL A 8 10.23 15.37 4.39
C VAL A 8 10.05 13.98 3.77
N GLU A 9 10.70 12.98 4.37
CA GLU A 9 10.51 11.57 4.07
C GLU A 9 9.44 10.98 4.99
N CYS A 10 8.54 10.17 4.42
CA CYS A 10 7.46 9.51 5.15
C CYS A 10 7.66 8.00 5.04
N ALA A 11 7.90 7.34 6.17
CA ALA A 11 8.06 5.89 6.23
C ALA A 11 6.75 5.13 5.95
N GLY A 12 5.59 5.78 6.12
CA GLY A 12 4.30 5.14 5.95
C GLY A 12 3.12 6.12 6.06
N PRO A 13 1.88 5.58 5.98
CA PRO A 13 0.65 6.36 6.01
C PRO A 13 0.40 7.09 7.34
N ASP A 14 1.02 6.66 8.43
CA ASP A 14 0.88 7.29 9.75
C ASP A 14 1.75 8.54 9.92
N CYS A 15 2.60 8.87 8.94
CA CYS A 15 3.45 10.05 9.00
C CYS A 15 2.61 11.35 8.88
N PRO A 16 2.98 12.45 9.56
CA PRO A 16 2.19 13.68 9.57
C PRO A 16 1.90 14.27 8.18
N HIS A 17 2.86 14.16 7.26
CA HIS A 17 2.76 14.71 5.90
C HIS A 17 2.40 13.64 4.85
N ALA A 18 1.97 12.45 5.29
CA ALA A 18 1.63 11.34 4.40
C ALA A 18 0.49 11.68 3.43
N PHE A 19 -0.47 12.51 3.84
CA PHE A 19 -1.66 12.82 3.05
C PHE A 19 -1.76 14.28 2.61
N ASP A 20 -0.77 15.11 2.93
CA ASP A 20 -0.70 16.48 2.43
C ASP A 20 -0.83 16.50 0.91
N ILE A 21 -1.69 17.37 0.39
CA ILE A 21 -2.00 17.55 -1.05
C ILE A 21 -2.49 16.27 -1.77
N ILE A 22 -2.94 15.24 -1.05
CA ILE A 22 -3.55 14.04 -1.62
C ILE A 22 -5.06 14.10 -1.38
N PRO A 23 -5.89 14.23 -2.41
CA PRO A 23 -7.33 14.26 -2.22
C PRO A 23 -7.87 12.89 -1.78
N LEU A 24 -9.03 12.88 -1.13
CA LEU A 24 -9.81 11.68 -0.95
C LEU A 24 -10.32 11.21 -2.32
N GLN A 25 -10.29 9.90 -2.56
CA GLN A 25 -10.85 9.31 -3.77
C GLN A 25 -12.38 9.40 -3.75
N PRO A 26 -13.04 9.62 -4.90
CA PRO A 26 -14.49 9.58 -4.98
C PRO A 26 -14.99 8.18 -4.60
N ARG A 27 -16.10 8.13 -3.84
CA ARG A 27 -16.75 6.88 -3.46
C ARG A 27 -17.63 6.40 -4.61
N ASN A 28 -17.49 5.13 -5.01
CA ASN A 28 -18.22 4.60 -6.16
C ASN A 28 -19.26 3.52 -5.80
N GLY A 29 -19.11 2.81 -4.66
CA GLY A 29 -20.01 1.76 -4.21
C GLY A 29 -20.79 2.09 -2.94
N ALA A 30 -22.01 1.55 -2.83
CA ALA A 30 -22.88 1.72 -1.67
C ALA A 30 -22.34 1.01 -0.41
N LEU A 31 -21.57 -0.07 -0.60
CA LEU A 31 -20.98 -0.87 0.47
C LEU A 31 -19.56 -0.39 0.83
N ASP A 32 -18.86 0.29 -0.09
CA ASP A 32 -17.49 0.77 0.08
C ASP A 32 -17.26 1.46 1.43
N ALA A 33 -16.43 0.83 2.26
CA ALA A 33 -15.85 1.41 3.46
C ALA A 33 -14.51 2.10 3.12
N ARG A 34 -14.17 3.17 3.85
CA ARG A 34 -12.85 3.80 3.71
C ARG A 34 -11.78 2.78 4.06
N CYS A 35 -10.72 2.72 3.26
CA CYS A 35 -9.57 1.90 3.59
C CYS A 35 -9.01 2.33 4.96
N PRO A 36 -8.80 1.39 5.91
CA PRO A 36 -8.32 1.74 7.25
C PRO A 36 -6.87 2.23 7.25
N VAL A 37 -6.08 1.90 6.22
CA VAL A 37 -4.66 2.25 6.11
C VAL A 37 -4.45 3.63 5.48
N CYS A 38 -5.10 3.91 4.35
CA CYS A 38 -4.92 5.18 3.64
C CYS A 38 -6.09 6.16 3.83
N HIS A 39 -7.05 5.81 4.68
CA HIS A 39 -8.20 6.65 5.05
C HIS A 39 -9.03 7.21 3.89
N GLY A 40 -9.00 6.59 2.71
CA GLY A 40 -9.71 7.08 1.51
C GLY A 40 -8.81 7.72 0.45
N HIS A 41 -7.52 7.90 0.71
CA HIS A 41 -6.60 8.59 -0.21
C HIS A 41 -6.07 7.70 -1.35
N GLY A 42 -6.02 6.38 -1.14
CA GLY A 42 -5.49 5.40 -2.08
C GLY A 42 -3.96 5.38 -2.19
N GLN A 43 -3.30 6.44 -1.75
CA GLN A 43 -1.85 6.63 -1.83
C GLN A 43 -1.39 7.54 -0.67
N TRP A 44 -0.09 7.55 -0.39
CA TRP A 44 0.54 8.49 0.54
C TRP A 44 1.86 9.02 -0.05
N ASN A 45 2.32 10.17 0.44
CA ASN A 45 3.63 10.73 0.11
C ASN A 45 4.71 9.86 0.74
N VAL A 46 5.71 9.41 -0.01
CA VAL A 46 6.97 8.87 0.53
C VAL A 46 8.02 9.97 0.68
N GLU A 47 7.92 11.02 -0.14
CA GLU A 47 8.68 12.26 -0.03
C GLU A 47 7.77 13.43 -0.38
N ILE A 48 7.85 14.54 0.36
CA ILE A 48 7.21 15.80 0.00
C ILE A 48 8.10 16.99 0.35
N ASP A 49 8.30 17.89 -0.60
CA ASP A 49 8.90 19.20 -0.35
C ASP A 49 7.83 20.17 0.13
N LEU A 50 7.91 20.62 1.38
CA LEU A 50 6.92 21.52 1.98
C LEU A 50 7.00 22.96 1.44
N VAL A 51 8.03 23.31 0.67
CA VAL A 51 8.14 24.62 0.00
C VAL A 51 7.47 24.58 -1.36
N SER A 52 7.77 23.57 -2.18
CA SER A 52 7.28 23.47 -3.57
C SER A 52 6.07 22.57 -3.75
N PHE A 53 5.69 21.78 -2.74
CA PHE A 53 4.67 20.74 -2.76
C PHE A 53 4.91 19.64 -3.82
N ARG A 54 6.13 19.53 -4.35
CA ARG A 54 6.53 18.38 -5.18
C ARG A 54 6.66 17.16 -4.28
N CYS A 55 6.16 16.02 -4.74
CA CYS A 55 6.15 14.80 -3.95
C CYS A 55 6.43 13.55 -4.79
N LYS A 56 6.87 12.50 -4.11
CA LYS A 56 6.84 11.12 -4.59
C LYS A 56 5.80 10.38 -3.76
N ARG A 57 5.02 9.49 -4.38
CA ARG A 57 3.91 8.79 -3.71
C ARG A 57 4.05 7.28 -3.85
N ALA A 58 3.60 6.56 -2.82
CA ALA A 58 3.40 5.13 -2.86
C ALA A 58 1.91 4.79 -2.93
N VAL A 59 1.58 3.76 -3.72
CA VAL A 59 0.22 3.22 -3.80
C VAL A 59 -0.06 2.43 -2.53
N CYS A 60 -1.26 2.58 -1.98
CA CYS A 60 -1.66 1.83 -0.80
C CYS A 60 -1.76 0.32 -1.13
N PRO A 61 -1.00 -0.55 -0.44
CA PRO A 61 -1.00 -1.98 -0.72
C PRO A 61 -2.29 -2.66 -0.23
N ARG A 62 -3.03 -2.03 0.70
CA ARG A 62 -4.28 -2.57 1.23
C ARG A 62 -5.46 -2.45 0.27
N CYS A 63 -5.63 -1.28 -0.36
CA CYS A 63 -6.72 -0.99 -1.29
C CYS A 63 -6.27 -0.88 -2.74
N LEU A 64 -4.98 -1.11 -3.02
CA LEU A 64 -4.36 -1.07 -4.34
C LEU A 64 -4.63 0.24 -5.10
N GLY A 65 -4.66 1.36 -4.38
CA GLY A 65 -4.91 2.68 -4.98
C GLY A 65 -6.36 3.15 -4.96
N ALA A 66 -7.32 2.28 -4.63
CA ALA A 66 -8.74 2.61 -4.70
C ALA A 66 -9.18 3.63 -3.63
N GLY A 67 -8.54 3.64 -2.47
CA GLY A 67 -8.98 4.40 -1.28
C GLY A 67 -10.11 3.72 -0.50
N TRP A 68 -10.78 2.74 -1.11
CA TRP A 68 -11.94 2.05 -0.56
C TRP A 68 -11.73 0.53 -0.53
N VAL A 69 -12.44 -0.14 0.37
CA VAL A 69 -12.53 -1.59 0.51
C VAL A 69 -14.00 -1.95 0.76
N GLU A 70 -14.43 -3.19 0.51
CA GLU A 70 -15.87 -3.52 0.52
C GLU A 70 -16.51 -3.45 1.91
N THR A 71 -15.85 -3.98 2.95
CA THR A 71 -16.39 -4.03 4.32
C THR A 71 -15.47 -3.43 5.38
N GLY A 72 -14.22 -3.11 5.02
CA GLY A 72 -13.20 -2.62 5.97
C GLY A 72 -12.32 -3.74 6.51
N SER A 73 -12.87 -4.95 6.62
CA SER A 73 -12.20 -6.16 7.11
C SER A 73 -11.97 -7.21 6.02
N ASP A 74 -12.09 -6.84 4.74
CA ASP A 74 -12.00 -7.78 3.63
C ASP A 74 -10.65 -8.51 3.63
N PRO A 75 -10.57 -9.80 3.31
CA PRO A 75 -9.29 -10.48 3.20
C PRO A 75 -8.40 -9.83 2.12
N VAL A 76 -7.09 -9.88 2.31
CA VAL A 76 -6.10 -9.33 1.37
C VAL A 76 -5.64 -10.43 0.42
N GLY A 77 -5.94 -10.26 -0.87
CA GLY A 77 -5.39 -11.10 -1.93
C GLY A 77 -3.91 -10.80 -2.17
N HIS A 78 -3.07 -11.83 -2.23
CA HIS A 78 -1.67 -11.73 -2.61
C HIS A 78 -1.32 -12.85 -3.61
N PRO A 79 -0.39 -12.59 -4.55
CA PRO A 79 0.04 -13.62 -5.48
C PRO A 79 0.85 -14.68 -4.72
N ASP A 80 0.58 -15.94 -5.01
CA ASP A 80 1.26 -17.10 -4.42
C ASP A 80 1.44 -18.21 -5.47
N ILE A 81 2.31 -19.19 -5.17
CA ILE A 81 2.58 -20.34 -6.03
C ILE A 81 2.32 -21.61 -5.24
N VAL A 82 1.38 -22.42 -5.72
CA VAL A 82 1.03 -23.72 -5.12
C VAL A 82 1.35 -24.86 -6.09
N MET A 83 1.55 -26.06 -5.54
CA MET A 83 1.70 -27.27 -6.35
C MET A 83 0.31 -27.82 -6.70
N ASN A 84 0.04 -27.98 -8.00
CA ASN A 84 -1.20 -28.60 -8.44
C ASN A 84 -1.19 -30.13 -8.25
N ALA A 85 -2.33 -30.78 -8.50
CA ALA A 85 -2.46 -32.24 -8.37
C ALA A 85 -1.51 -33.04 -9.30
N GLY A 86 -1.00 -32.41 -10.36
CA GLY A 86 -0.02 -32.99 -11.28
C GLY A 86 1.44 -32.77 -10.86
N GLY A 87 1.69 -32.09 -9.74
CA GLY A 87 3.04 -31.79 -9.26
C GLY A 87 3.74 -30.64 -10.00
N TYR A 88 2.98 -29.73 -10.62
CA TYR A 88 3.53 -28.53 -11.25
C TYR A 88 3.18 -27.27 -10.45
N PRO A 89 4.06 -26.25 -10.42
CA PRO A 89 3.75 -24.97 -9.81
C PRO A 89 2.66 -24.23 -10.61
N GLU A 90 1.72 -23.63 -9.90
CA GLU A 90 0.63 -22.83 -10.45
C GLU A 90 0.48 -21.53 -9.67
N TRP A 91 0.28 -20.43 -10.40
CA TRP A 91 0.02 -19.12 -9.81
C TRP A 91 -1.42 -19.03 -9.32
N VAL A 92 -1.57 -18.62 -8.06
CA VAL A 92 -2.88 -18.41 -7.43
C VAL A 92 -2.93 -17.06 -6.72
N VAL A 93 -4.14 -16.62 -6.39
CA VAL A 93 -4.36 -15.51 -5.45
C VAL A 93 -4.74 -16.11 -4.11
N ALA A 94 -3.81 -16.09 -3.16
CA ALA A 94 -4.05 -16.50 -1.78
C ALA A 94 -4.67 -15.32 -1.01
N TYR A 95 -5.53 -15.63 -0.05
CA TYR A 95 -6.24 -14.62 0.75
C TYR A 95 -5.81 -14.72 2.21
N ALA A 96 -5.19 -13.66 2.72
CA ALA A 96 -4.85 -13.52 4.13
C ALA A 96 -5.95 -12.73 4.86
N PRO A 97 -6.21 -12.98 6.15
CA PRO A 97 -7.08 -12.11 6.93
C PRO A 97 -6.49 -10.69 7.02
N ALA A 98 -7.35 -9.69 7.19
CA ALA A 98 -7.01 -8.27 7.03
C ALA A 98 -5.89 -7.77 7.97
N ASP A 99 -5.69 -8.46 9.09
CA ASP A 99 -4.68 -8.21 10.13
C ASP A 99 -3.34 -8.92 9.89
N ALA A 100 -3.30 -9.95 9.03
CA ALA A 100 -2.09 -10.72 8.76
C ALA A 100 -1.19 -10.12 7.66
N ALA A 101 -1.66 -9.10 6.93
CA ALA A 101 -0.94 -8.53 5.79
C ALA A 101 0.34 -7.72 6.17
N GLU A 102 0.58 -7.45 7.46
CA GLU A 102 1.82 -6.77 7.90
C GLU A 102 3.06 -7.68 7.88
N ALA A 103 2.91 -9.01 7.75
CA ALA A 103 4.04 -9.94 7.93
C ALA A 103 4.87 -10.24 6.67
N SER A 104 4.43 -9.82 5.48
CA SER A 104 5.10 -10.17 4.22
C SER A 104 6.13 -9.13 3.79
N GLY A 105 7.10 -8.87 4.65
CA GLY A 105 8.40 -8.35 4.18
C GLY A 105 9.10 -9.42 3.33
N PRO A 106 10.03 -9.04 2.43
CA PRO A 106 10.81 -10.04 1.69
C PRO A 106 11.52 -10.95 2.69
N SER A 107 11.17 -12.24 2.67
CA SER A 107 11.91 -13.27 3.41
C SER A 107 13.38 -13.17 3.00
N PRO A 108 14.34 -13.05 3.93
CA PRO A 108 15.75 -12.96 3.57
C PRO A 108 16.15 -14.25 2.83
N SER A 109 16.49 -14.10 1.55
CA SER A 109 17.04 -15.19 0.75
C SER A 109 18.22 -15.84 1.48
N PRO A 110 18.22 -17.17 1.70
CA PRO A 110 19.31 -17.87 2.38
C PRO A 110 20.59 -18.02 1.52
N LEU A 111 20.71 -17.29 0.41
CA LEU A 111 21.75 -17.48 -0.61
C LEU A 111 23.01 -16.61 -0.45
N ALA A 112 23.21 -15.98 0.71
CA ALA A 112 24.41 -15.19 0.99
C ALA A 112 25.24 -15.77 2.15
N ALA A 113 25.74 -16.99 1.98
CA ALA A 113 26.87 -17.51 2.76
C ALA A 113 27.70 -18.44 1.85
N GLY A 114 28.71 -17.87 1.21
CA GLY A 114 29.74 -18.55 0.43
C GLY A 114 31.06 -17.83 0.62
#